data_AF-A0A970PMM7-F1
#
_entry.id   AF-A0A970PMM7-F1
#
_cell.length_a   1.000
_cell.length_b   1.000
_cell.length_c   1.000
_cell.angle_alpha   90.00
_cell.angle_beta   90.00
_cell.angle_gamma   90.00
#
_symmetry.space_group_name_H-M   'P 1'
#
loop_
_entity.id
_entity.type
_entity.pdbx_description
1 polymer ?
#
loop_
_entity_poly.entity_id
_entity_poly.type
_entity_poly.pdbx_seq_one_letter_code
_entity_poly.pdbx_strand_id
1 'polypeptide(L)'
;LIGFMTWEGYNFEDAVLISEKLVRDDIYTSIHIEEHESEARETKLGPEEITRDIPNVGEEALKDLDEFGIIRIGAEVRAGDILVGKVTPKGETELTAEERLLRAIFGEKAREVRDTSLKVPHGESGIVVDVKLFTRENKDELSPGVNQMVRVYIAQKRKISVGDKMAGRHGNKGVVSRIMPAADMPFLPDGTPLDIVLNPMGVPSRMNLGQVLEVHLGLAAKKLGWHIATPVFDGANEKDIEDTLIQAGLSPDGKSVLYDGRTGEPFENKVTVGYMYYLKLHHLVDDKMHARSTGPYSLVTQQPLGGKAQFGGQRFGEMEVWALEAYGAANTLQEILTVKSDDVVGRVKAYEAIVKANAIPTPGIPESFKVLIKELQALSLDIKVWSDDREQIVIKEFEEDEPMPALPGALKGETGDEGEITLEEIDDSFSQVLDDLTLAGEEDSRTKGNDENDEDDGSDDAAIDDLDDDLELDFDDDDIE
;
A
#
# COMPACT_ATOMS: atom_id res chain seq x y z
N LEU A 1 16.87 25.81 8.33
CA LEU A 1 18.04 26.34 7.59
C LEU A 1 18.30 25.43 6.39
N ILE A 2 18.29 25.98 5.18
CA ILE A 2 18.40 25.24 3.92
C ILE A 2 19.62 25.73 3.15
N GLY A 3 20.35 24.81 2.50
CA GLY A 3 21.44 25.15 1.57
C GLY A 3 21.23 24.54 0.19
N PHE A 4 21.62 25.29 -0.85
CA PHE A 4 21.60 24.83 -2.24
C PHE A 4 22.99 24.35 -2.68
N MET A 5 23.27 23.06 -2.50
CA MET A 5 24.51 22.42 -2.93
C MET A 5 24.25 20.95 -3.25
N THR A 6 25.06 20.33 -4.11
CA THR A 6 25.02 18.89 -4.31
C THR A 6 25.74 18.17 -3.17
N TRP A 7 25.24 17.01 -2.77
CA TRP A 7 25.82 16.23 -1.68
C TRP A 7 25.81 14.74 -1.98
N GLU A 8 26.96 14.19 -2.40
CA GLU A 8 27.23 12.75 -2.61
C GLU A 8 26.14 11.96 -3.36
N GLY A 9 25.34 12.62 -4.20
CA GLY A 9 24.19 12.01 -4.88
C GLY A 9 22.95 11.78 -4.00
N TYR A 10 22.98 12.08 -2.70
CA TYR A 10 21.79 11.95 -1.84
C TYR A 10 20.70 12.94 -2.23
N ASN A 11 21.04 14.08 -2.80
CA ASN A 11 20.07 15.00 -3.39
C ASN A 11 20.11 14.99 -4.92
N PHE A 12 20.33 13.82 -5.53
CA PHE A 12 20.25 13.68 -6.97
C PHE A 12 18.83 14.00 -7.48
N GLU A 13 18.74 14.72 -8.60
CA GLU A 13 17.48 15.26 -9.15
C GLU A 13 16.64 16.01 -8.09
N ASP A 14 15.52 15.41 -7.68
CA ASP A 14 14.53 15.96 -6.75
C ASP A 14 14.62 15.35 -5.35
N ALA A 15 15.63 14.53 -5.09
CA ALA A 15 15.84 13.97 -3.76
C ALA A 15 16.22 15.08 -2.75
N VAL A 16 15.72 14.93 -1.52
CA VAL A 16 15.93 15.89 -0.43
C VAL A 16 16.73 15.21 0.67
N LEU A 17 17.86 15.81 1.03
CA LEU A 17 18.65 15.40 2.19
C LEU A 17 18.19 16.19 3.42
N ILE A 18 17.89 15.50 4.52
CA ILE A 18 17.45 16.14 5.76
C ILE A 18 18.37 15.76 6.93
N SER A 19 18.50 16.67 7.90
CA SER A 19 19.19 16.42 9.16
C SER A 19 18.34 15.59 10.12
N GLU A 20 18.97 14.65 10.81
CA GLU A 20 18.38 13.89 11.92
C GLU A 20 17.83 14.81 13.03
N LYS A 21 18.42 16.00 13.19
CA LYS A 21 17.92 17.02 14.13
C LYS A 21 16.43 17.32 13.93
N LEU A 22 15.96 17.37 12.69
CA LEU A 22 14.55 17.62 12.38
C LEU A 22 13.63 16.50 12.87
N VAL A 23 14.12 15.26 12.91
CA VAL A 23 13.39 14.09 13.43
C VAL A 23 13.43 14.06 14.96
N ARG A 24 14.57 14.42 15.54
CA ARG A 24 14.77 14.48 17.00
C ARG A 24 13.90 15.56 17.65
N ASP A 25 13.83 16.72 17.03
CA ASP A 25 13.10 17.90 17.54
C ASP A 25 11.61 17.88 17.15
N ASP A 26 11.12 16.76 16.59
CA ASP A 26 9.74 16.54 16.16
C ASP A 26 9.18 17.61 15.18
N ILE A 27 10.03 18.31 14.42
CA ILE A 27 9.67 19.44 13.55
C ILE A 27 8.65 19.05 12.47
N TYR A 28 8.83 17.88 11.85
CA TYR A 28 7.97 17.35 10.78
C TYR A 28 7.16 16.14 11.23
N THR A 29 6.63 16.20 12.45
CA THR A 29 5.78 15.15 13.01
C THR A 29 4.31 15.50 12.88
N SER A 30 3.51 14.57 12.36
CA SER A 30 2.06 14.69 12.26
C SER A 30 1.35 13.56 13.02
N ILE A 31 0.12 13.83 13.46
CA ILE A 31 -0.77 12.85 14.07
C ILE A 31 -1.79 12.47 13.02
N HIS A 32 -1.93 11.17 12.78
CA HIS A 32 -2.94 10.59 11.89
C HIS A 32 -3.91 9.80 12.76
N ILE A 33 -5.20 9.90 12.46
CA ILE A 33 -6.25 9.19 13.18
C ILE A 33 -7.05 8.44 12.15
N GLU A 34 -7.01 7.12 12.23
CA GLU A 34 -7.79 6.23 11.37
C GLU A 34 -9.03 5.75 12.13
N GLU A 35 -10.13 5.63 11.39
CA GLU A 35 -11.41 5.12 11.88
C GLU A 35 -11.62 3.70 11.33
N HIS A 36 -11.82 2.73 12.22
CA HIS A 36 -12.22 1.39 11.85
C HIS A 36 -13.60 1.09 12.42
N GLU A 37 -14.47 0.52 11.59
CA GLU A 37 -15.82 0.16 12.00
C GLU A 37 -16.09 -1.33 11.83
N SER A 38 -16.86 -1.89 12.76
CA SER A 38 -17.38 -3.25 12.70
C SER A 38 -18.86 -3.23 13.03
N GLU A 39 -19.65 -3.87 12.18
CA GLU A 39 -21.09 -4.03 12.37
C GLU A 39 -21.42 -5.49 12.69
N ALA A 40 -22.30 -5.68 13.66
CA ALA A 40 -22.93 -6.95 13.97
C ALA A 40 -24.31 -7.02 13.31
N ARG A 41 -24.43 -7.90 12.31
CA ARG A 41 -25.62 -8.01 11.46
C ARG A 41 -26.49 -9.21 11.85
N GLU A 42 -27.78 -9.11 11.55
CA GLU A 42 -28.70 -10.24 11.64
C GLU A 42 -28.62 -11.07 10.37
N THR A 43 -28.08 -12.29 10.47
CA THR A 43 -27.98 -13.20 9.33
C THR A 43 -29.14 -14.20 9.34
N LYS A 44 -29.34 -14.92 8.22
CA LYS A 44 -30.35 -15.98 8.13
C LYS A 44 -30.08 -17.17 9.07
N LEU A 45 -28.82 -17.38 9.44
CA LEU A 45 -28.39 -18.50 10.28
C LEU A 45 -28.38 -18.15 11.77
N GLY A 46 -28.42 -16.85 12.09
CA GLY A 46 -28.44 -16.31 13.44
C GLY A 46 -27.86 -14.90 13.47
N PRO A 47 -27.99 -14.17 14.59
CA PRO A 47 -27.34 -12.89 14.76
C PRO A 47 -25.81 -13.06 14.85
N GLU A 48 -25.05 -12.14 14.25
CA GLU A 48 -23.65 -11.96 14.61
C GLU A 48 -23.56 -11.33 16.00
N GLU A 49 -22.61 -11.80 16.80
CA GLU A 49 -22.43 -11.34 18.17
C GLU A 49 -21.03 -10.73 18.34
N ILE A 50 -20.96 -9.58 19.01
CA ILE A 50 -19.70 -8.98 19.46
C ILE A 50 -19.41 -9.57 20.83
N THR A 51 -18.30 -10.31 20.93
CA THR A 51 -17.94 -11.05 22.13
C THR A 51 -16.44 -11.25 22.24
N ARG A 52 -15.95 -11.34 23.49
CA ARG A 52 -14.57 -11.73 23.78
C ARG A 52 -14.31 -13.21 23.49
N ASP A 53 -15.36 -14.02 23.40
CA ASP A 53 -15.27 -15.48 23.29
C ASP A 53 -15.05 -15.96 21.85
N ILE A 54 -13.86 -15.69 21.30
CA ILE A 54 -13.52 -15.95 19.90
C ILE A 54 -12.93 -17.38 19.77
N PRO A 55 -13.38 -18.21 18.82
CA PRO A 55 -12.84 -19.55 18.61
C PRO A 55 -11.39 -19.50 18.10
N ASN A 56 -10.56 -20.46 18.52
CA ASN A 56 -9.19 -20.67 18.03
C ASN A 56 -8.22 -19.49 18.27
N VAL A 57 -8.54 -18.57 19.17
CA VAL A 57 -7.68 -17.43 19.54
C VAL A 57 -7.09 -17.63 20.94
N GLY A 58 -5.76 -17.47 21.06
CA GLY A 58 -5.06 -17.60 22.34
C GLY A 58 -5.31 -16.43 23.30
N GLU A 59 -5.13 -16.65 24.61
CA GLU A 59 -5.37 -15.63 25.64
C GLU A 59 -4.49 -14.36 25.46
N GLU A 60 -3.30 -14.49 24.85
CA GLU A 60 -2.42 -13.35 24.59
C GLU A 60 -3.03 -12.33 23.62
N ALA A 61 -3.77 -12.78 22.61
CA ALA A 61 -4.46 -11.90 21.66
C ALA A 61 -5.70 -11.24 22.29
N LEU A 62 -6.30 -11.87 23.32
CA LEU A 62 -7.47 -11.38 24.04
C LEU A 62 -7.12 -10.50 25.25
N LYS A 63 -5.84 -10.18 25.47
CA LYS A 63 -5.35 -9.45 26.65
C LYS A 63 -5.84 -7.99 26.70
N ASP A 64 -6.04 -7.39 25.53
CA ASP A 64 -6.38 -5.97 25.39
C ASP A 64 -7.88 -5.74 25.16
N LEU A 65 -8.64 -6.82 24.94
CA LEU A 65 -10.09 -6.81 24.83
C LEU A 65 -10.77 -6.78 26.20
N ASP A 66 -11.87 -6.04 26.28
CA ASP A 66 -12.75 -5.99 27.44
C ASP A 66 -13.71 -7.20 27.52
N GLU A 67 -14.62 -7.20 28.49
CA GLU A 67 -15.61 -8.26 28.68
C GLU A 67 -16.60 -8.40 27.52
N PHE A 68 -16.79 -7.34 26.73
CA PHE A 68 -17.66 -7.32 25.55
C PHE A 68 -16.93 -7.69 24.26
N GLY A 69 -15.61 -7.89 24.31
CA GLY A 69 -14.79 -8.19 23.13
C GLY A 69 -14.34 -6.95 22.37
N ILE A 70 -14.34 -5.78 23.00
CA ILE A 70 -13.93 -4.51 22.41
C ILE A 70 -12.57 -4.09 22.97
N ILE A 71 -11.68 -3.60 22.12
CA ILE A 71 -10.35 -3.12 22.53
C ILE A 71 -10.43 -1.97 23.54
N ARG A 72 -9.60 -2.01 24.59
CA ARG A 72 -9.56 -0.93 25.59
C ARG A 72 -8.90 0.34 25.06
N ILE A 73 -9.42 1.50 25.48
CA ILE A 73 -8.79 2.80 25.20
C ILE A 73 -7.40 2.86 25.85
N GLY A 74 -6.42 3.36 25.11
CA GLY A 74 -5.02 3.45 25.51
C GLY A 74 -4.20 2.18 25.25
N ALA A 75 -4.77 1.14 24.64
CA ALA A 75 -4.01 -0.01 24.16
C ALA A 75 -3.13 0.39 22.97
N GLU A 76 -1.87 -0.08 22.98
CA GLU A 76 -0.99 -0.05 21.82
C GLU A 76 -1.30 -1.26 20.94
N VAL A 77 -1.69 -1.02 19.69
CA VAL A 77 -2.10 -2.06 18.74
C VAL A 77 -1.17 -2.08 17.53
N ARG A 78 -0.97 -3.28 16.98
CA ARG A 78 -0.19 -3.56 15.78
C ARG A 78 -1.04 -4.33 14.77
N ALA A 79 -0.59 -4.36 13.52
CA ALA A 79 -1.20 -5.17 12.46
C ALA A 79 -1.49 -6.60 12.95
N GLY A 80 -2.73 -7.06 12.75
CA GLY A 80 -3.22 -8.37 13.18
C GLY A 80 -3.86 -8.42 14.57
N ASP A 81 -3.66 -7.41 15.43
CA ASP A 81 -4.33 -7.35 16.73
C ASP A 81 -5.85 -7.17 16.55
N ILE A 82 -6.64 -7.76 17.45
CA ILE A 82 -8.11 -7.72 17.40
C ILE A 82 -8.60 -6.40 17.99
N LEU A 83 -9.34 -5.62 17.21
CA LEU A 83 -10.00 -4.40 17.66
C LEU A 83 -11.40 -4.68 18.19
N VAL A 84 -12.15 -5.53 17.50
CA VAL A 84 -13.53 -5.91 17.88
C VAL A 84 -13.70 -7.39 17.60
N GLY A 85 -13.87 -8.17 18.66
CA GLY A 85 -14.19 -9.58 18.61
C GLY A 85 -15.59 -9.80 18.07
N LYS A 86 -15.71 -10.40 16.89
CA LYS A 86 -16.99 -10.66 16.23
C LYS A 86 -17.06 -12.13 15.82
N VAL A 87 -18.19 -12.75 16.13
CA VAL A 87 -18.46 -14.14 15.76
C VAL A 87 -19.71 -14.23 14.89
N THR A 88 -19.60 -14.96 13.78
CA THR A 88 -20.71 -15.21 12.86
C THR A 88 -21.11 -16.68 12.94
N PRO A 89 -22.40 -17.01 13.11
CA PRO A 89 -22.85 -18.41 13.12
C PRO A 89 -22.56 -19.07 11.76
N LYS A 90 -21.87 -20.21 11.79
CA LYS A 90 -21.64 -21.04 10.61
C LYS A 90 -22.89 -21.87 10.33
N GLY A 91 -23.27 -21.96 9.06
CA GLY A 91 -24.27 -22.94 8.65
C GLY A 91 -23.70 -24.35 8.78
N GLU A 92 -24.56 -25.36 8.89
CA GLU A 92 -24.18 -26.74 8.60
C GLU A 92 -23.91 -26.86 7.09
N THR A 93 -22.73 -26.42 6.65
CA THR A 93 -22.16 -26.82 5.37
C THR A 93 -21.45 -28.16 5.55
N GLU A 94 -21.41 -28.96 4.47
CA GLU A 94 -20.63 -30.19 4.45
C GLU A 94 -19.16 -29.83 4.65
N LEU A 95 -18.65 -30.07 5.86
CA LEU A 95 -17.23 -29.96 6.17
C LEU A 95 -16.43 -30.79 5.15
N THR A 96 -15.28 -30.26 4.73
CA THR A 96 -14.37 -31.00 3.85
C THR A 96 -13.95 -32.32 4.50
N ALA A 97 -13.58 -33.32 3.70
CA ALA A 97 -13.21 -34.63 4.24
C ALA A 97 -12.05 -34.52 5.26
N GLU A 98 -11.15 -33.56 5.02
CA GLU A 98 -10.02 -33.18 5.85
C GLU A 98 -10.46 -32.55 7.17
N GLU A 99 -11.34 -31.54 7.15
CA GLU A 99 -11.87 -30.90 8.36
C GLU A 99 -12.68 -31.89 9.21
N ARG A 100 -13.45 -32.78 8.57
CA ARG A 100 -14.17 -33.85 9.26
C ARG A 100 -13.22 -34.79 9.98
N LEU A 101 -12.11 -35.14 9.36
CA LEU A 101 -11.09 -35.99 9.97
C LEU A 101 -10.41 -35.28 11.13
N LEU A 102 -9.98 -34.03 10.95
CA LEU A 102 -9.38 -33.22 12.01
C LEU A 102 -10.30 -33.12 13.23
N ARG A 103 -11.59 -32.84 13.01
CA ARG A 103 -12.60 -32.78 14.07
C ARG A 103 -12.78 -34.12 14.79
N ALA A 104 -12.70 -35.23 14.05
CA ALA A 104 -12.79 -36.57 14.63
C ALA A 104 -11.56 -36.94 15.47
N ILE A 105 -10.37 -36.45 15.10
CA ILE A 105 -9.11 -36.73 15.79
C ILE A 105 -8.98 -35.88 17.06
N PHE A 106 -9.15 -34.57 16.93
CA PHE A 106 -8.92 -33.64 18.04
C PHE A 106 -10.11 -33.55 19.01
N GLY A 107 -11.26 -34.09 18.63
CA GLY A 107 -12.45 -34.11 19.48
C GLY A 107 -12.92 -32.72 19.86
N GLU A 108 -12.46 -31.68 19.14
CA GLU A 108 -12.89 -30.32 19.33
C GLU A 108 -14.39 -30.29 19.10
N LYS A 109 -15.12 -29.94 20.15
CA LYS A 109 -16.46 -29.41 20.01
C LYS A 109 -16.31 -28.07 19.31
N ALA A 110 -16.09 -28.10 17.99
CA ALA A 110 -16.03 -26.92 17.16
C ALA A 110 -17.27 -26.10 17.51
N ARG A 111 -17.06 -24.92 18.09
CA ARG A 111 -18.14 -23.98 18.29
C ARG A 111 -18.74 -23.70 16.92
N GLU A 112 -20.06 -23.60 16.85
CA GLU A 112 -20.82 -23.39 15.60
C GLU A 112 -20.64 -21.98 15.02
N VAL A 113 -19.56 -21.28 15.38
CA VAL A 113 -19.31 -19.88 15.03
C VAL A 113 -17.92 -19.74 14.40
N ARG A 114 -17.82 -18.78 13.47
CA ARG A 114 -16.59 -18.37 12.80
C ARG A 114 -16.07 -17.08 13.43
N ASP A 115 -14.75 -16.94 13.52
CA ASP A 115 -14.12 -15.64 13.77
C ASP A 115 -14.30 -14.73 12.54
N THR A 116 -15.00 -13.62 12.71
CA THR A 116 -15.16 -12.53 11.73
C THR A 116 -14.76 -11.19 12.36
N SER A 117 -13.86 -11.25 13.35
CA SER A 117 -13.41 -10.10 14.13
C SER A 117 -12.72 -9.04 13.27
N LEU A 118 -12.91 -7.79 13.65
CA LEU A 118 -12.17 -6.67 13.08
C LEU A 118 -10.74 -6.69 13.63
N LYS A 119 -9.77 -6.83 12.73
CA LYS A 119 -8.33 -6.80 13.03
C LYS A 119 -7.70 -5.53 12.49
N VAL A 120 -6.61 -5.07 13.12
CA VAL A 120 -5.84 -3.94 12.60
C VAL A 120 -5.27 -4.30 11.22
N PRO A 121 -5.53 -3.48 10.18
CA PRO A 121 -4.99 -3.71 8.84
C PRO A 121 -3.46 -3.76 8.82
N HIS A 122 -2.93 -4.37 7.76
CA HIS A 122 -1.47 -4.46 7.60
C HIS A 122 -0.87 -3.08 7.34
N GLY A 123 0.25 -2.79 8.02
CA GLY A 123 0.95 -1.52 7.90
C GLY A 123 0.47 -0.43 8.86
N GLU A 124 -0.62 -0.69 9.59
CA GLU A 124 -1.13 0.22 10.61
C GLU A 124 -0.68 -0.18 12.01
N SER A 125 -0.46 0.84 12.83
CA SER A 125 -0.13 0.70 14.24
C SER A 125 -0.41 2.01 14.95
N GLY A 126 -0.72 1.94 16.24
CA GLY A 126 -1.00 3.15 16.99
C GLY A 126 -1.55 2.87 18.36
N ILE A 127 -2.14 3.90 18.95
CA ILE A 127 -2.80 3.84 20.24
C ILE A 127 -4.29 4.05 20.01
N VAL A 128 -5.12 3.21 20.62
CA VAL A 128 -6.56 3.40 20.62
C VAL A 128 -6.89 4.65 21.45
N VAL A 129 -7.45 5.68 20.82
CA VAL A 129 -7.77 6.95 21.48
C VAL A 129 -9.22 7.02 21.93
N ASP A 130 -10.12 6.47 21.12
CA ASP A 130 -11.55 6.51 21.39
C ASP A 130 -12.25 5.28 20.81
N VAL A 131 -13.33 4.86 21.46
CA VAL A 131 -14.18 3.76 21.00
C VAL A 131 -15.63 4.16 21.20
N LYS A 132 -16.42 4.09 20.13
CA LYS A 132 -17.85 4.42 20.15
C LYS A 132 -18.66 3.18 19.84
N LEU A 133 -19.61 2.89 20.74
CA LEU A 133 -20.58 1.82 20.57
C LEU A 133 -21.94 2.44 20.24
N PHE A 134 -22.49 2.07 19.09
CA PHE A 134 -23.83 2.42 18.65
C PHE A 134 -24.72 1.18 18.77
N THR A 135 -25.87 1.33 19.42
CA THR A 135 -26.81 0.21 19.60
C THR A 135 -28.22 0.64 19.24
N ARG A 136 -28.99 -0.29 18.69
CA ARG A 136 -30.41 -0.02 18.38
C ARG A 136 -31.22 0.32 19.63
N GLU A 137 -30.83 -0.21 20.79
CA GLU A 137 -31.47 0.07 22.09
C GLU A 137 -31.30 1.53 22.53
N ASN A 138 -30.15 2.14 22.22
CA ASN A 138 -29.87 3.54 22.50
C ASN A 138 -30.54 4.52 21.51
N LYS A 139 -31.33 4.02 20.56
CA LYS A 139 -31.99 4.79 19.48
C LYS A 139 -31.02 5.49 18.52
N ASP A 140 -29.86 4.88 18.30
CA ASP A 140 -28.95 5.32 17.24
C ASP A 140 -29.51 4.92 15.86
N GLU A 141 -29.32 5.77 14.85
CA GLU A 141 -29.67 5.46 13.46
C GLU A 141 -28.69 4.43 12.90
N LEU A 142 -29.13 3.17 12.84
CA LEU A 142 -28.36 2.05 12.30
C LEU A 142 -29.01 1.55 11.00
N SER A 143 -28.17 1.04 10.08
CA SER A 143 -28.63 0.42 8.85
C SER A 143 -29.60 -0.75 9.14
N PRO A 144 -30.58 -1.01 8.26
CA PRO A 144 -31.49 -2.15 8.40
C PRO A 144 -30.71 -3.46 8.56
N GLY A 145 -31.09 -4.26 9.56
CA GLY A 145 -30.41 -5.53 9.88
C GLY A 145 -29.12 -5.41 10.70
N VAL A 146 -28.65 -4.21 11.04
CA VAL A 146 -27.52 -4.01 11.98
C VAL A 146 -28.05 -3.88 13.41
N ASN A 147 -27.57 -4.73 14.32
CA ASN A 147 -27.95 -4.72 15.73
C ASN A 147 -27.07 -3.79 16.56
N GLN A 148 -25.76 -3.87 16.33
CA GLN A 148 -24.73 -3.09 17.01
C GLN A 148 -23.65 -2.68 16.01
N MET A 149 -23.07 -1.50 16.22
CA MET A 149 -21.92 -1.00 15.46
C MET A 149 -20.88 -0.47 16.43
N VAL A 150 -19.63 -0.86 16.24
CA VAL A 150 -18.49 -0.39 17.02
C VAL A 150 -17.54 0.36 16.11
N ARG A 151 -17.16 1.57 16.50
CA ARG A 151 -16.12 2.37 15.85
C ARG A 151 -14.93 2.55 16.76
N VAL A 152 -13.75 2.25 16.26
CA VAL A 152 -12.47 2.32 16.97
C VAL A 152 -11.60 3.35 16.28
N TYR A 153 -11.10 4.33 17.04
CA TYR A 153 -10.18 5.36 16.55
C TYR A 153 -8.76 5.04 16.98
N ILE A 154 -7.88 4.81 16.00
CA ILE A 154 -6.46 4.56 16.23
C ILE A 154 -5.68 5.82 15.85
N ALA A 155 -4.92 6.37 16.79
CA ALA A 155 -4.01 7.47 16.50
C ALA A 155 -2.57 6.99 16.35
N GLN A 156 -1.92 7.46 15.30
CA GLN A 156 -0.52 7.20 15.00
C GLN A 156 0.26 8.52 14.93
N LYS A 157 1.36 8.59 15.69
CA LYS A 157 2.32 9.70 15.57
C LYS A 157 3.33 9.35 14.47
N ARG A 158 3.24 10.04 13.32
CA ARG A 158 4.12 9.82 12.16
C ARG A 158 5.20 10.89 12.08
N LYS A 159 6.42 10.50 12.42
CA LYS A 159 7.62 11.32 12.19
C LYS A 159 7.94 11.41 10.70
N ILE A 160 8.87 12.28 10.32
CA ILE A 160 9.38 12.31 8.94
C ILE A 160 10.32 11.12 8.72
N SER A 161 10.09 10.38 7.64
CA SER A 161 10.83 9.19 7.29
C SER A 161 11.45 9.30 5.89
N VAL A 162 12.42 8.44 5.59
CA VAL A 162 12.93 8.27 4.22
C VAL A 162 11.80 7.77 3.33
N GLY A 163 11.60 8.39 2.18
CA GLY A 163 10.47 8.12 1.28
C GLY A 163 9.30 9.11 1.41
N ASP A 164 9.24 9.89 2.49
CA ASP A 164 8.22 10.92 2.63
C ASP A 164 8.42 12.06 1.63
N LYS A 165 7.31 12.58 1.09
CA LYS A 165 7.35 13.70 0.15
C LYS A 165 7.29 15.04 0.87
N MET A 166 8.18 15.94 0.47
CA MET A 166 8.26 17.31 0.97
C MET A 166 8.20 18.30 -0.20
N ALA A 167 7.82 19.56 0.07
CA ALA A 167 7.75 20.58 -0.96
C ALA A 167 7.91 21.99 -0.41
N GLY A 168 8.55 22.86 -1.20
CA GLY A 168 8.50 24.30 -0.96
C GLY A 168 7.27 24.92 -1.61
N ARG A 169 7.02 26.20 -1.27
CA ARG A 169 5.90 26.97 -1.82
C ARG A 169 6.04 27.28 -3.32
N HIS A 170 7.26 27.14 -3.86
CA HIS A 170 7.62 27.43 -5.24
C HIS A 170 7.61 26.19 -6.15
N GLY A 171 6.91 25.13 -5.75
CA GLY A 171 6.73 23.91 -6.57
C GLY A 171 7.93 22.98 -6.59
N ASN A 172 8.99 23.24 -5.83
CA ASN A 172 10.12 22.35 -5.61
C ASN A 172 9.72 21.18 -4.70
N LYS A 173 9.15 20.15 -5.30
CA LYS A 173 8.74 18.90 -4.65
C LYS A 173 9.90 17.91 -4.68
N GLY A 174 10.04 17.14 -3.62
CA GLY A 174 11.08 16.13 -3.51
C GLY A 174 10.75 15.05 -2.50
N VAL A 175 11.47 13.95 -2.57
CA VAL A 175 11.33 12.82 -1.63
C VAL A 175 12.55 12.81 -0.72
N VAL A 176 12.34 12.58 0.58
CA VAL A 176 13.46 12.42 1.52
C VAL A 176 14.23 11.15 1.15
N SER A 177 15.47 11.30 0.71
CA SER A 177 16.32 10.17 0.31
C SER A 177 17.16 9.64 1.46
N ARG A 178 17.62 10.54 2.34
CA ARG A 178 18.47 10.18 3.48
C ARG A 178 18.28 11.17 4.62
N ILE A 179 18.31 10.62 5.83
CA ILE A 179 18.38 11.34 7.09
C ILE A 179 19.82 11.24 7.58
N MET A 180 20.53 12.36 7.64
CA MET A 180 21.95 12.40 7.99
C MET A 180 22.15 12.88 9.44
N PRO A 181 23.09 12.28 10.20
CA PRO A 181 23.44 12.78 11.51
C PRO A 181 23.82 14.26 11.47
N ALA A 182 23.39 15.04 12.47
CA ALA A 182 23.64 16.48 12.49
C ALA A 182 25.13 16.85 12.49
N ALA A 183 26.01 15.96 12.94
CA ALA A 183 27.46 16.15 12.93
C ALA A 183 28.07 16.06 11.52
N ASP A 184 27.50 15.24 10.64
CA ASP A 184 28.00 15.04 9.28
C ASP A 184 27.42 16.07 8.29
N MET A 185 26.36 16.78 8.70
CA MET A 185 25.75 17.81 7.88
C MET A 185 26.74 18.97 7.67
N PRO A 186 26.80 19.56 6.46
CA PRO A 186 27.54 20.80 6.26
C PRO A 186 27.05 21.89 7.20
N PHE A 187 27.99 22.69 7.71
CA PHE A 187 27.72 23.67 8.76
C PHE A 187 28.30 25.05 8.43
N LEU A 188 27.68 26.07 8.99
CA LEU A 188 28.08 27.47 8.87
C LEU A 188 29.31 27.79 9.76
N PRO A 189 30.02 28.90 9.55
CA PRO A 189 31.22 29.25 10.34
C PRO A 189 30.96 29.44 11.85
N ASP A 190 29.69 29.63 12.24
CA ASP A 190 29.23 29.71 13.63
C ASP A 190 28.99 28.34 14.28
N GLY A 191 29.18 27.24 13.54
CA GLY A 191 28.94 25.87 13.99
C GLY A 191 27.52 25.37 13.75
N THR A 192 26.62 26.18 13.16
CA THR A 192 25.23 25.78 12.93
C THR A 192 25.14 24.84 11.72
N PRO A 193 24.70 23.58 11.87
CA PRO A 193 24.52 22.67 10.74
C PRO A 193 23.29 23.05 9.90
N LEU A 194 23.32 22.72 8.61
CA LEU A 194 22.15 22.80 7.75
C LEU A 194 21.08 21.79 8.20
N ASP A 195 19.82 22.16 8.07
CA ASP A 195 18.70 21.25 8.37
C ASP A 195 18.26 20.48 7.11
N ILE A 196 18.29 21.12 5.93
CA ILE A 196 17.92 20.52 4.64
C ILE A 196 18.95 20.94 3.57
N VAL A 197 19.32 20.01 2.69
CA VAL A 197 20.17 20.30 1.53
C VAL A 197 19.41 19.98 0.25
N LEU A 198 19.28 20.98 -0.63
CA LEU A 198 18.56 20.89 -1.89
C LEU A 198 19.52 20.99 -3.08
N ASN A 199 19.17 20.30 -4.16
CA ASN A 199 19.93 20.32 -5.38
C ASN A 199 19.78 21.66 -6.12
N PRO A 200 20.86 22.40 -6.42
CA PRO A 200 20.76 23.63 -7.20
C PRO A 200 20.33 23.38 -8.65
N MET A 201 20.56 22.19 -9.21
CA MET A 201 20.28 21.90 -10.63
C MET A 201 18.79 21.93 -10.98
N GLY A 202 17.91 21.71 -10.01
CA GLY A 202 16.46 21.74 -10.21
C GLY A 202 15.85 23.15 -10.30
N VAL A 203 16.62 24.21 -10.03
CA VAL A 203 16.13 25.60 -10.04
C VAL A 203 16.16 26.20 -11.46
N PRO A 204 17.28 26.17 -12.21
CA PRO A 204 17.34 26.78 -13.53
C PRO A 204 16.40 26.12 -14.56
N SER A 205 16.27 24.79 -14.51
CA SER A 205 15.42 24.03 -15.45
C SER A 205 13.92 24.33 -15.28
N ARG A 206 13.49 24.67 -14.06
CA ARG A 206 12.07 24.92 -13.72
C ARG A 206 11.70 26.39 -13.66
N MET A 207 12.67 27.29 -13.83
CA MET A 207 12.48 28.75 -13.79
C MET A 207 11.78 29.27 -12.52
N ASN A 208 11.91 28.57 -11.39
CA ASN A 208 11.29 28.93 -10.11
C ASN A 208 12.28 29.64 -9.17
N LEU A 209 12.85 30.74 -9.65
CA LEU A 209 13.87 31.53 -8.93
C LEU A 209 13.36 32.11 -7.59
N GLY A 210 12.04 32.24 -7.43
CA GLY A 210 11.42 32.72 -6.20
C GLY A 210 11.89 31.98 -4.93
N GLN A 211 12.21 30.69 -5.02
CA GLN A 211 12.75 29.92 -3.89
C GLN A 211 14.11 30.43 -3.42
N VAL A 212 14.95 30.92 -4.33
CA VAL A 212 16.27 31.48 -4.01
C VAL A 212 16.11 32.86 -3.37
N LEU A 213 15.21 33.67 -3.91
CA LEU A 213 14.87 34.99 -3.35
C LEU A 213 14.29 34.84 -1.92
N GLU A 214 13.43 33.84 -1.70
CA GLU A 214 12.91 33.50 -0.37
C GLU A 214 14.04 33.15 0.59
N VAL A 215 14.99 32.31 0.18
CA VAL A 215 16.13 31.90 1.00
C VAL A 215 17.01 33.10 1.39
N HIS A 216 17.29 34.01 0.46
CA HIS A 216 18.07 35.22 0.71
C HIS A 216 17.39 36.14 1.72
N LEU A 217 16.11 36.48 1.47
CA LEU A 217 15.34 37.35 2.34
C LEU A 217 15.12 36.71 3.72
N GLY A 218 14.87 35.40 3.77
CA GLY A 218 14.69 34.63 4.99
C GLY A 218 15.95 34.58 5.86
N LEU A 219 17.15 34.52 5.26
CA LEU A 219 18.41 34.62 5.98
C LEU A 219 18.55 35.98 6.67
N ALA A 220 18.30 37.07 5.94
CA ALA A 220 18.38 38.43 6.47
C ALA A 220 17.33 38.66 7.58
N ALA A 221 16.09 38.24 7.33
CA ALA A 221 14.98 38.35 8.27
C ALA A 221 15.28 37.63 9.60
N LYS A 222 15.82 36.40 9.53
CA LYS A 222 16.15 35.64 10.75
C LYS A 222 17.22 36.33 11.58
N LYS A 223 18.24 36.92 10.95
CA LYS A 223 19.35 37.59 11.65
C LYS A 223 18.93 38.93 12.27
N LEU A 224 18.03 39.65 11.62
CA LEU A 224 17.44 40.89 12.13
C LEU A 224 16.28 40.65 13.12
N GLY A 225 15.77 39.41 13.22
CA GLY A 225 14.62 39.06 14.05
C GLY A 225 13.28 39.57 13.48
N TRP A 226 13.20 39.72 12.16
CA TRP A 226 12.03 40.25 11.47
C TRP A 226 11.09 39.15 10.97
N HIS A 227 9.81 39.46 10.97
CA HIS A 227 8.81 38.75 10.18
C HIS A 227 8.44 39.64 9.00
N ILE A 228 8.59 39.11 7.79
CA ILE A 228 8.40 39.86 6.54
C ILE A 228 7.19 39.31 5.80
N ALA A 229 6.37 40.21 5.27
CA ALA A 229 5.31 39.89 4.33
C ALA A 229 5.62 40.55 2.99
N THR A 230 5.72 39.76 1.93
CA THR A 230 5.88 40.24 0.56
C THR A 230 4.60 39.95 -0.22
N PRO A 231 3.84 40.98 -0.64
CA PRO A 231 2.69 40.80 -1.52
C PRO A 231 3.09 40.09 -2.83
N VAL A 232 2.13 39.40 -3.45
CA VAL A 232 2.39 38.52 -4.62
C VAL A 232 2.94 39.28 -5.82
N PHE A 233 2.38 40.46 -6.13
CA PHE A 233 2.73 41.25 -7.32
C PHE A 233 3.40 42.60 -7.01
N ASP A 234 3.46 42.99 -5.73
CA ASP A 234 4.06 44.24 -5.25
C ASP A 234 4.95 43.94 -4.03
N GLY A 235 5.86 42.99 -4.22
CA GLY A 235 6.74 42.44 -3.19
C GLY A 235 8.08 43.17 -3.09
N ALA A 236 8.98 42.60 -2.27
CA ALA A 236 10.35 43.07 -2.19
C ALA A 236 11.09 42.89 -3.53
N ASN A 237 11.79 43.92 -3.97
CA ASN A 237 12.64 43.86 -5.16
C ASN A 237 14.02 43.29 -4.81
N GLU A 238 14.79 42.93 -5.84
CA GLU A 238 16.17 42.43 -5.67
C GLU A 238 17.06 43.40 -4.86
N LYS A 239 16.94 44.71 -5.13
CA LYS A 239 17.66 45.76 -4.39
C LYS A 239 17.27 45.80 -2.92
N ASP A 240 15.98 45.65 -2.62
CA ASP A 240 15.50 45.64 -1.24
C ASP A 240 16.07 44.44 -0.48
N ILE A 241 16.17 43.28 -1.14
CA ILE A 241 16.79 42.06 -0.58
C ILE A 241 18.29 42.27 -0.33
N GLU A 242 19.01 42.85 -1.30
CA GLU A 242 20.44 43.16 -1.19
C GLU A 242 20.72 44.15 -0.05
N ASP A 243 19.96 45.24 0.03
CA ASP A 243 20.06 46.24 1.10
C ASP A 243 19.77 45.63 2.47
N THR A 244 18.78 44.73 2.56
CA THR A 244 18.43 44.02 3.80
C THR A 244 19.55 43.05 4.22
N LEU A 245 20.19 42.36 3.27
CA LEU A 245 21.35 41.49 3.53
C LEU A 245 22.54 42.31 4.06
N ILE A 246 22.83 43.46 3.46
CA ILE A 246 23.88 44.38 3.91
C ILE A 246 23.57 44.90 5.32
N GLN A 247 22.32 45.30 5.59
CA GLN A 247 21.86 45.74 6.91
C GLN A 247 22.03 44.64 7.97
N ALA A 248 21.82 43.37 7.59
CA ALA A 248 22.06 42.22 8.45
C ALA A 248 23.55 41.86 8.61
N GLY A 249 24.47 42.58 7.97
CA GLY A 249 25.90 42.27 7.96
C GLY A 249 26.18 40.91 7.32
N LEU A 250 25.45 40.57 6.26
CA LEU A 250 25.62 39.37 5.45
C LEU A 250 26.16 39.76 4.07
N SER A 251 26.60 38.76 3.31
CA SER A 251 27.10 38.98 1.96
C SER A 251 25.94 39.41 1.03
N PRO A 252 26.12 40.43 0.17
CA PRO A 252 25.09 40.89 -0.77
C PRO A 252 24.61 39.80 -1.74
N ASP A 253 25.49 38.84 -2.06
CA ASP A 253 25.19 37.70 -2.94
C ASP A 253 24.36 36.59 -2.26
N GLY A 254 24.04 36.72 -0.97
CA GLY A 254 23.27 35.72 -0.20
C GLY A 254 24.02 34.41 0.04
N LYS A 255 25.33 34.35 -0.23
CA LYS A 255 26.14 33.13 -0.10
C LYS A 255 27.00 33.16 1.16
N SER A 256 27.21 31.98 1.74
CA SER A 256 28.06 31.76 2.90
C SER A 256 29.11 30.68 2.62
N VAL A 257 30.24 30.75 3.32
CA VAL A 257 31.20 29.64 3.35
C VAL A 257 30.60 28.54 4.22
N LEU A 258 30.57 27.31 3.72
CA LEU A 258 30.20 26.13 4.48
C LEU A 258 31.44 25.28 4.73
N TYR A 259 31.39 24.51 5.81
CA TYR A 259 32.39 23.52 6.16
C TYR A 259 31.75 22.13 6.09
N ASP A 260 32.52 21.15 5.61
CA ASP A 260 32.10 19.75 5.60
C ASP A 260 32.09 19.21 7.04
N GLY A 261 30.95 18.67 7.48
CA GLY A 261 30.78 18.10 8.82
C GLY A 261 31.70 16.92 9.11
N ARG A 262 32.13 16.18 8.08
CA ARG A 262 32.95 14.97 8.25
C ARG A 262 34.44 15.26 8.34
N THR A 263 34.93 16.18 7.51
CA THR A 263 36.37 16.52 7.42
C THR A 263 36.72 17.79 8.19
N GLY A 264 35.76 18.70 8.35
CA GLY A 264 35.98 20.05 8.89
C GLY A 264 36.59 21.03 7.89
N GLU A 265 36.84 20.61 6.65
CA GLU A 265 37.42 21.49 5.62
C GLU A 265 36.34 22.41 5.00
N PRO A 266 36.69 23.65 4.63
CA PRO A 266 35.76 24.53 3.94
C PRO A 266 35.51 24.06 2.51
N PHE A 267 34.27 24.20 2.02
CA PHE A 267 33.97 24.00 0.60
C PHE A 267 34.67 25.06 -0.27
N GLU A 268 35.13 24.66 -1.46
CA GLU A 268 35.85 25.53 -2.38
C GLU A 268 35.03 26.77 -2.80
N ASN A 269 33.73 26.57 -3.02
CA ASN A 269 32.81 27.61 -3.46
C ASN A 269 31.82 27.99 -2.36
N LYS A 270 31.47 29.27 -2.29
CA LYS A 270 30.41 29.75 -1.40
C LYS A 270 29.05 29.21 -1.86
N VAL A 271 28.21 28.86 -0.89
CA VAL A 271 26.91 28.22 -1.11
C VAL A 271 25.79 29.16 -0.69
N THR A 272 24.69 29.19 -1.42
CA THR A 272 23.48 29.92 -1.02
C THR A 272 22.81 29.18 0.14
N VAL A 273 22.68 29.86 1.27
CA VAL A 273 22.14 29.32 2.52
C VAL A 273 21.12 30.30 3.09
N GLY A 274 20.05 29.80 3.69
CA GLY A 274 19.06 30.66 4.32
C GLY A 274 17.82 29.93 4.83
N TYR A 275 16.74 30.67 5.03
CA TYR A 275 15.49 30.12 5.55
C TYR A 275 14.42 30.17 4.48
N MET A 276 13.87 29.00 4.17
CA MET A 276 12.70 28.85 3.29
C MET A 276 11.66 28.02 4.02
N TYR A 277 10.39 28.29 3.73
CA TYR A 277 9.25 27.55 4.24
C TYR A 277 9.06 26.27 3.43
N TYR A 278 9.22 25.13 4.09
CA TYR A 278 9.23 23.82 3.45
C TYR A 278 8.25 22.89 4.18
N LEU A 279 7.37 22.26 3.41
CA LEU A 279 6.17 21.55 3.87
C LEU A 279 6.37 20.04 3.79
N LYS A 280 5.81 19.29 4.76
CA LYS A 280 5.57 17.85 4.65
C LYS A 280 4.24 17.63 3.95
N LEU A 281 4.22 16.85 2.88
CA LEU A 281 3.00 16.57 2.12
C LEU A 281 2.30 15.30 2.66
N HIS A 282 1.00 15.19 2.41
CA HIS A 282 0.23 13.97 2.66
C HIS A 282 0.50 12.90 1.58
N HIS A 283 1.77 12.55 1.44
CA HIS A 283 2.28 11.51 0.57
C HIS A 283 3.42 10.82 1.32
N LEU A 284 3.03 10.00 2.29
CA LEU A 284 3.94 9.30 3.17
C LEU A 284 4.27 7.93 2.59
N VAL A 285 5.47 7.45 2.90
CA VAL A 285 5.93 6.14 2.39
C VAL A 285 5.12 4.98 2.97
N ASP A 286 4.75 5.09 4.25
CA ASP A 286 4.02 4.05 4.99
C ASP A 286 2.66 3.74 4.34
N ASP A 287 2.01 4.76 3.76
CA ASP A 287 0.73 4.59 3.06
C ASP A 287 0.92 3.99 1.65
N LYS A 288 2.08 4.16 1.03
CA LYS A 288 2.34 3.78 -0.36
C LYS A 288 2.98 2.41 -0.53
N MET A 289 3.74 1.96 0.46
CA MET A 289 4.34 0.64 0.40
C MET A 289 3.23 -0.42 0.46
N HIS A 290 3.28 -1.35 -0.48
CA HIS A 290 2.36 -2.48 -0.59
C HIS A 290 3.13 -3.69 -1.12
N ALA A 291 2.92 -4.84 -0.48
CA ALA A 291 3.51 -6.10 -0.90
C ALA A 291 2.46 -7.20 -0.73
N ARG A 292 2.45 -8.13 -1.67
CA ARG A 292 1.54 -9.27 -1.69
C ARG A 292 2.31 -10.53 -2.06
N SER A 293 2.12 -11.59 -1.28
CA SER A 293 2.54 -12.95 -1.62
C SER A 293 1.37 -13.70 -2.26
N THR A 294 0.37 -14.04 -1.46
CA THR A 294 -0.93 -14.59 -1.84
C THR A 294 -2.03 -13.65 -1.35
N GLY A 295 -3.29 -13.90 -1.73
CA GLY A 295 -4.40 -13.06 -1.31
C GLY A 295 -5.67 -13.38 -2.07
N PRO A 296 -6.70 -12.52 -1.97
CA PRO A 296 -8.00 -12.78 -2.57
C PRO A 296 -7.97 -12.66 -4.09
N TYR A 297 -8.92 -13.36 -4.72
CA TYR A 297 -9.08 -13.47 -6.17
C TYR A 297 -10.50 -13.07 -6.58
N SER A 298 -10.64 -12.52 -7.78
CA SER A 298 -11.94 -12.23 -8.39
C SER A 298 -12.71 -13.52 -8.64
N LEU A 299 -14.00 -13.53 -8.30
CA LEU A 299 -14.89 -14.68 -8.53
C LEU A 299 -14.99 -15.06 -10.01
N VAL A 300 -15.01 -14.06 -10.89
CA VAL A 300 -15.25 -14.27 -12.33
C VAL A 300 -13.95 -14.60 -13.05
N THR A 301 -12.94 -13.73 -12.93
CA THR A 301 -11.71 -13.84 -13.73
C THR A 301 -10.65 -14.70 -13.06
N GLN A 302 -10.82 -15.05 -11.78
CA GLN A 302 -9.83 -15.75 -10.96
C GLN A 302 -8.47 -15.04 -10.84
N GLN A 303 -8.39 -13.76 -11.23
CA GLN A 303 -7.20 -12.93 -11.10
C GLN A 303 -7.10 -12.34 -9.69
N PRO A 304 -5.88 -12.06 -9.19
CA PRO A 304 -5.67 -11.27 -8.00
C PRO A 304 -6.51 -9.99 -8.00
N LEU A 305 -7.22 -9.70 -6.89
CA LEU A 305 -7.95 -8.42 -6.75
C LEU A 305 -7.00 -7.22 -6.88
N GLY A 306 -7.56 -6.04 -7.18
CA GLY A 306 -6.80 -4.79 -7.28
C GLY A 306 -6.85 -3.98 -5.98
N GLY A 307 -5.84 -3.12 -5.78
CA GLY A 307 -5.85 -2.13 -4.70
C GLY A 307 -5.32 -2.62 -3.36
N LYS A 308 -4.68 -1.71 -2.61
CA LYS A 308 -4.00 -2.00 -1.33
C LYS A 308 -4.98 -2.50 -0.25
N ALA A 309 -6.17 -1.89 -0.18
CA ALA A 309 -7.18 -2.22 0.83
C ALA A 309 -7.67 -3.68 0.74
N GLN A 310 -7.65 -4.28 -0.45
CA GLN A 310 -8.08 -5.65 -0.70
C GLN A 310 -6.91 -6.65 -0.76
N PHE A 311 -5.72 -6.26 -0.27
CA PHE A 311 -4.50 -7.04 -0.47
C PHE A 311 -4.26 -7.40 -1.94
N GLY A 312 -4.52 -6.44 -2.83
CA GLY A 312 -4.51 -6.63 -4.26
C GLY A 312 -3.13 -6.87 -4.87
N GLY A 313 -3.09 -7.52 -6.04
CA GLY A 313 -1.87 -7.68 -6.83
C GLY A 313 -1.52 -6.41 -7.60
N GLN A 314 -0.25 -6.30 -8.01
CA GLN A 314 0.17 -5.27 -8.95
C GLN A 314 -0.29 -5.63 -10.36
N ARG A 315 -0.85 -4.66 -11.09
CA ARG A 315 -1.22 -4.87 -12.49
C ARG A 315 0.05 -5.00 -13.34
N PHE A 316 0.14 -6.09 -14.08
CA PHE A 316 1.10 -6.28 -15.16
C PHE A 316 0.39 -5.96 -16.48
N GLY A 317 0.67 -4.80 -17.06
CA GLY A 317 -0.01 -4.30 -18.24
C GLY A 317 0.61 -4.77 -19.55
N GLU A 318 -0.02 -4.39 -20.66
CA GLU A 318 0.45 -4.73 -22.01
C GLU A 318 1.85 -4.19 -22.30
N MET A 319 2.17 -2.99 -21.81
CA MET A 319 3.48 -2.37 -22.01
C MET A 319 4.58 -3.14 -21.30
N GLU A 320 4.29 -3.67 -20.10
CA GLU A 320 5.24 -4.53 -19.38
C GLU A 320 5.38 -5.91 -20.03
N VAL A 321 4.31 -6.44 -20.65
CA VAL A 321 4.37 -7.66 -21.47
C VAL A 321 5.33 -7.46 -22.64
N TRP A 322 5.17 -6.39 -23.41
CA TRP A 322 6.06 -6.08 -24.54
C TRP A 322 7.52 -5.94 -24.10
N ALA A 323 7.76 -5.38 -22.91
CA ALA A 323 9.10 -5.31 -22.36
C ALA A 323 9.72 -6.72 -22.18
N LEU A 324 8.98 -7.67 -21.57
CA LEU A 324 9.47 -9.04 -21.40
C LEU A 324 9.63 -9.80 -22.72
N GLU A 325 8.73 -9.57 -23.68
CA GLU A 325 8.84 -10.13 -25.03
C GLU A 325 10.11 -9.65 -25.73
N ALA A 326 10.43 -8.35 -25.63
CA ALA A 326 11.65 -7.77 -26.20
C ALA A 326 12.93 -8.36 -25.58
N TYR A 327 12.90 -8.72 -24.29
CA TYR A 327 13.99 -9.43 -23.62
C TYR A 327 14.07 -10.93 -24.01
N GLY A 328 13.05 -11.49 -24.66
CA GLY A 328 12.95 -12.93 -24.89
C GLY A 328 12.72 -13.73 -23.61
N ALA A 329 12.15 -13.11 -22.57
CA ALA A 329 11.95 -13.71 -21.25
C ALA A 329 10.68 -14.59 -21.21
N ALA A 330 10.64 -15.62 -22.06
CA ALA A 330 9.45 -16.45 -22.29
C ALA A 330 8.91 -17.12 -21.01
N ASN A 331 9.78 -17.73 -20.19
CA ASN A 331 9.35 -18.42 -18.97
C ASN A 331 8.84 -17.42 -17.92
N THR A 332 9.48 -16.25 -17.79
CA THR A 332 9.05 -15.20 -16.85
C THR A 332 7.68 -14.65 -17.25
N LEU A 333 7.47 -14.41 -18.54
CA LEU A 333 6.18 -13.94 -19.05
C LEU A 333 5.10 -15.01 -18.84
N GLN A 334 5.40 -16.27 -19.16
CA GLN A 334 4.47 -17.38 -18.93
C GLN A 334 4.09 -17.49 -17.45
N GLU A 335 5.06 -17.41 -16.55
CA GLU A 335 4.84 -17.49 -15.10
C GLU A 335 3.90 -16.38 -14.59
N ILE A 336 4.11 -15.13 -15.04
CA ILE A 336 3.28 -13.98 -14.67
C ILE A 336 1.84 -14.15 -15.16
N LEU A 337 1.65 -14.63 -16.39
CA LEU A 337 0.33 -14.80 -17.00
C LEU A 337 -0.43 -16.05 -16.52
N THR A 338 0.19 -16.94 -15.74
CA THR A 338 -0.41 -18.23 -15.33
C THR A 338 -0.37 -18.40 -13.81
N VAL A 339 0.67 -19.04 -13.29
CA VAL A 339 0.80 -19.49 -11.89
C VAL A 339 0.80 -18.34 -10.88
N LYS A 340 1.17 -17.12 -11.30
CA LYS A 340 1.10 -15.90 -10.45
C LYS A 340 -0.23 -15.16 -10.55
N SER A 341 -1.12 -15.57 -11.45
CA SER A 341 -2.38 -14.89 -11.73
C SER A 341 -3.58 -15.86 -11.60
N ASP A 342 -4.07 -16.38 -12.72
CA ASP A 342 -5.38 -17.02 -12.86
C ASP A 342 -5.32 -18.52 -13.19
N ASP A 343 -4.13 -19.15 -13.15
CA ASP A 343 -4.04 -20.61 -13.15
C ASP A 343 -4.38 -21.15 -11.75
N VAL A 344 -5.64 -21.52 -11.55
CA VAL A 344 -6.20 -21.93 -10.25
C VAL A 344 -5.48 -23.15 -9.67
N VAL A 345 -5.13 -24.15 -10.48
CA VAL A 345 -4.41 -25.35 -10.03
C VAL A 345 -2.92 -25.08 -9.96
N GLY A 346 -2.39 -24.36 -10.95
CA GLY A 346 -0.97 -24.04 -11.03
C GLY A 346 -0.51 -23.22 -9.83
N ARG A 347 -1.29 -22.22 -9.38
CA ARG A 347 -0.92 -21.38 -8.24
C ARG A 347 -0.84 -22.15 -6.91
N VAL A 348 -1.78 -23.06 -6.66
CA VAL A 348 -1.79 -23.89 -5.44
C VAL A 348 -0.60 -24.85 -5.44
N LYS A 349 -0.36 -25.54 -6.56
CA LYS A 349 0.79 -26.44 -6.69
C LYS A 349 2.12 -25.70 -6.67
N ALA A 350 2.18 -24.49 -7.22
CA ALA A 350 3.37 -23.64 -7.18
C ALA A 350 3.68 -23.25 -5.73
N TYR A 351 2.67 -22.84 -4.95
CA TYR A 351 2.85 -22.56 -3.53
C TYR A 351 3.35 -23.79 -2.76
N GLU A 352 2.71 -24.95 -2.96
CA GLU A 352 3.13 -26.21 -2.35
C GLU A 352 4.57 -26.59 -2.74
N ALA A 353 4.93 -26.42 -4.00
CA ALA A 353 6.29 -26.69 -4.49
C ALA A 353 7.32 -25.76 -3.83
N ILE A 354 7.01 -24.47 -3.67
CA ILE A 354 7.88 -23.50 -3.00
C ILE A 354 8.10 -23.91 -1.53
N VAL A 355 7.02 -24.25 -0.80
CA VAL A 355 7.11 -24.70 0.60
C VAL A 355 7.95 -25.98 0.72
N LYS A 356 7.80 -26.90 -0.22
CA LYS A 356 8.56 -28.17 -0.27
C LYS A 356 9.94 -28.04 -0.91
N ALA A 357 10.37 -26.84 -1.30
CA ALA A 357 11.61 -26.60 -2.05
C ALA A 357 11.76 -27.45 -3.34
N ASN A 358 10.63 -27.80 -3.97
CA ASN A 358 10.57 -28.53 -5.23
C ASN A 358 10.50 -27.57 -6.43
N ALA A 359 10.80 -28.11 -7.62
CA ALA A 359 10.64 -27.36 -8.86
C ALA A 359 9.16 -27.01 -9.10
N ILE A 360 8.91 -25.77 -9.53
CA ILE A 360 7.57 -25.29 -9.89
C ILE A 360 7.05 -26.14 -11.06
N PRO A 361 5.82 -26.68 -10.97
CA PRO A 361 5.24 -27.49 -12.03
C PRO A 361 5.02 -26.68 -13.31
N THR A 362 4.83 -27.38 -14.42
CA THR A 362 4.48 -26.75 -15.70
C THR A 362 3.13 -26.03 -15.59
N PRO A 363 3.05 -24.76 -16.02
CA PRO A 363 1.79 -24.01 -16.01
C PRO A 363 0.68 -24.67 -16.83
N GLY A 364 -0.55 -24.52 -16.35
CA GLY A 364 -1.77 -24.95 -17.03
C GLY A 364 -2.37 -23.89 -17.94
N ILE A 365 -3.67 -24.03 -18.21
CA ILE A 365 -4.46 -23.09 -19.02
C ILE A 365 -5.00 -21.99 -18.10
N PRO A 366 -4.75 -20.70 -18.39
CA PRO A 366 -5.35 -19.57 -17.67
C PRO A 366 -6.86 -19.64 -17.60
N GLU A 367 -7.46 -19.31 -16.46
CA GLU A 367 -8.91 -19.30 -16.33
C GLU A 367 -9.55 -18.21 -17.19
N SER A 368 -8.90 -17.05 -17.35
CA SER A 368 -9.37 -15.99 -18.26
C SER A 368 -9.57 -16.47 -19.69
N PHE A 369 -8.74 -17.39 -20.17
CA PHE A 369 -8.91 -17.98 -21.51
C PHE A 369 -10.12 -18.90 -21.59
N LYS A 370 -10.43 -19.65 -20.51
CA LYS A 370 -11.65 -20.48 -20.45
C LYS A 370 -12.90 -19.61 -20.42
N VAL A 371 -12.89 -18.54 -19.62
CA VAL A 371 -13.98 -17.55 -19.56
C VAL A 371 -14.22 -16.93 -20.95
N LEU A 372 -13.15 -16.51 -21.64
CA LEU A 372 -13.24 -15.98 -23.02
C LEU A 372 -13.93 -16.96 -23.99
N ILE A 373 -13.58 -18.24 -23.95
CA ILE A 373 -14.22 -19.25 -24.81
C ILE A 373 -15.72 -19.34 -24.52
N LYS A 374 -16.10 -19.29 -23.24
CA LYS A 374 -17.51 -19.37 -22.83
C LYS A 374 -18.29 -18.13 -23.22
N GLU A 375 -17.70 -16.95 -23.11
CA GLU A 375 -18.30 -15.70 -23.58
C GLU A 375 -18.53 -15.71 -25.10
N LEU A 376 -17.58 -16.20 -25.88
CA LEU A 376 -17.75 -16.31 -27.34
C LEU A 376 -18.79 -17.39 -27.72
N GLN A 377 -18.83 -18.51 -26.99
CA GLN A 377 -19.89 -19.53 -27.15
C GLN A 377 -21.28 -18.98 -26.82
N ALA A 378 -21.41 -18.08 -25.84
CA ALA A 378 -22.67 -17.40 -25.52
C ALA A 378 -23.16 -16.51 -26.69
N LEU A 379 -22.24 -16.00 -27.50
CA LEU A 379 -22.53 -15.28 -28.75
C LEU A 379 -22.80 -16.21 -29.95
N SER A 380 -22.99 -17.51 -29.72
CA SER A 380 -23.17 -18.53 -30.75
C SER A 380 -21.96 -18.74 -31.67
N LEU A 381 -20.75 -18.40 -31.20
CA LEU A 381 -19.49 -18.72 -31.88
C LEU A 381 -18.92 -20.03 -31.31
N ASP A 382 -18.89 -21.09 -32.13
CA ASP A 382 -18.37 -22.40 -31.73
C ASP A 382 -16.83 -22.44 -31.83
N ILE A 383 -16.17 -22.18 -30.70
CA ILE A 383 -14.71 -22.24 -30.57
C ILE A 383 -14.28 -23.62 -30.08
N LYS A 384 -13.38 -24.25 -30.83
CA LYS A 384 -12.81 -25.56 -30.52
C LYS A 384 -11.29 -25.51 -30.58
N VAL A 385 -10.65 -26.11 -29.58
CA VAL A 385 -9.19 -26.30 -29.56
C VAL A 385 -8.87 -27.65 -30.19
N TRP A 386 -7.92 -27.66 -31.11
CA TRP A 386 -7.49 -28.86 -31.84
C TRP A 386 -6.03 -29.16 -31.53
N SER A 387 -5.71 -30.44 -31.37
CA SER A 387 -4.35 -30.94 -31.38
C SER A 387 -3.80 -30.99 -32.81
N ASP A 388 -2.48 -31.17 -32.96
CA ASP A 388 -1.81 -31.36 -34.25
C ASP A 388 -2.39 -32.55 -35.03
N ASP A 389 -2.85 -33.59 -34.33
CA ASP A 389 -3.50 -34.78 -34.90
C ASP A 389 -4.97 -34.56 -35.31
N ARG A 390 -5.46 -33.31 -35.28
CA ARG A 390 -6.87 -32.93 -35.52
C ARG A 390 -7.86 -33.63 -34.60
N GLU A 391 -7.43 -33.96 -33.39
CA GLU A 391 -8.31 -34.38 -32.32
C GLU A 391 -8.78 -33.15 -31.54
N GLN A 392 -10.07 -33.09 -31.22
CA GLN A 392 -10.63 -31.98 -30.46
C GLN A 392 -10.24 -32.15 -28.98
N ILE A 393 -9.56 -31.15 -28.43
CA ILE A 393 -9.22 -31.09 -27.01
C ILE A 393 -10.42 -30.52 -26.26
N VAL A 394 -11.02 -31.33 -25.40
CA VAL A 394 -12.07 -30.86 -24.49
C VAL A 394 -11.38 -30.21 -23.29
N ILE A 395 -11.46 -28.89 -23.20
CA ILE A 395 -11.07 -28.16 -22.01
C ILE A 395 -12.09 -28.52 -20.94
N LYS A 396 -11.68 -29.36 -19.98
CA LYS A 396 -12.51 -29.70 -18.83
C LYS A 396 -12.73 -28.45 -17.98
N GLU A 397 -13.98 -28.23 -17.59
CA GLU A 397 -14.31 -27.35 -16.48
C GLU A 397 -13.80 -28.00 -15.18
N PHE A 398 -13.52 -27.18 -14.16
CA PHE A 398 -13.33 -27.70 -12.83
C PHE A 398 -14.63 -28.39 -12.39
N GLU A 399 -14.66 -29.71 -12.42
CA GLU A 399 -15.68 -30.46 -11.69
C GLU A 399 -15.31 -30.35 -10.21
N GLU A 400 -16.23 -29.87 -9.37
CA GLU A 400 -16.10 -29.77 -7.91
C GLU A 400 -15.78 -31.13 -7.23
N ASP A 401 -15.84 -32.23 -7.99
CA ASP A 401 -15.78 -33.62 -7.52
C ASP A 401 -14.46 -34.37 -7.83
N GLU A 402 -13.42 -33.76 -8.42
CA GLU A 402 -12.12 -34.46 -8.50
C GLU A 402 -11.35 -34.29 -7.16
N PRO A 403 -11.26 -35.33 -6.31
CA PRO A 403 -10.42 -35.25 -5.12
C PRO A 403 -8.98 -34.98 -5.57
N MET A 404 -8.31 -34.06 -4.88
CA MET A 404 -6.86 -33.88 -4.95
C MET A 404 -6.18 -35.26 -5.04
N PRO A 405 -5.28 -35.48 -6.01
CA PRO A 405 -4.71 -36.80 -6.21
C PRO A 405 -4.02 -37.24 -4.92
N ALA A 406 -4.51 -38.35 -4.36
CA ALA A 406 -3.97 -38.94 -3.15
C ALA A 406 -2.44 -39.09 -3.26
N LEU A 407 -1.75 -38.73 -2.18
CA LEU A 407 -0.31 -38.92 -1.99
C LEU A 407 0.12 -40.29 -2.55
N PRO A 408 1.09 -40.35 -3.50
CA PRO A 408 1.66 -41.62 -3.90
C PRO A 408 2.26 -42.29 -2.66
N GLY A 409 1.69 -43.43 -2.31
CA GLY A 409 2.08 -44.19 -1.13
C GLY A 409 3.58 -44.45 -1.09
N ALA A 410 4.13 -44.28 0.12
CA ALA A 410 5.36 -44.87 0.63
C ALA A 410 6.23 -45.57 -0.42
N LEU A 411 7.10 -44.81 -1.08
CA LEU A 411 8.28 -45.40 -1.70
C LEU A 411 9.28 -45.70 -0.58
N LYS A 412 9.58 -46.99 -0.48
CA LYS A 412 10.63 -47.61 0.33
C LYS A 412 11.88 -46.74 0.35
N GLY A 413 12.39 -46.57 1.57
CA GLY A 413 13.46 -45.65 1.88
C GLY A 413 14.75 -45.89 1.11
N GLU A 414 15.47 -44.79 0.95
CA GLU A 414 16.93 -44.75 0.99
C GLU A 414 17.33 -43.51 1.78
N THR A 415 18.33 -43.71 2.62
CA THR A 415 18.85 -42.83 3.66
C THR A 415 19.47 -41.54 3.13
N GLY A 416 19.19 -40.41 3.78
CA GLY A 416 19.91 -39.15 3.60
C GLY A 416 19.40 -38.10 4.59
N ASP A 417 20.28 -37.67 5.49
CA ASP A 417 20.09 -36.83 6.67
C ASP A 417 20.07 -35.34 6.30
N GLU A 418 18.94 -34.61 6.45
CA GLU A 418 18.92 -33.13 6.52
C GLU A 418 17.73 -32.61 7.38
N GLY A 419 18.08 -31.89 8.45
CA GLY A 419 17.35 -30.81 9.14
C GLY A 419 15.84 -30.95 9.39
N GLU A 420 15.45 -31.36 10.61
CA GLU A 420 14.07 -31.25 11.10
C GLU A 420 13.64 -29.78 11.24
N ILE A 421 12.74 -29.34 10.36
CA ILE A 421 11.78 -28.27 10.64
C ILE A 421 10.61 -28.95 11.38
N THR A 422 10.25 -28.48 12.55
CA THR A 422 9.22 -29.10 13.39
C THR A 422 7.83 -28.92 12.79
N LEU A 423 7.01 -29.98 12.82
CA LEU A 423 5.64 -30.00 12.28
C LEU A 423 4.75 -28.85 12.79
N GLU A 424 5.01 -28.35 13.99
CA GLU A 424 4.26 -27.24 14.62
C GLU A 424 4.41 -25.92 13.85
N GLU A 425 5.56 -25.63 13.24
CA GLU A 425 5.77 -24.39 12.47
C GLU A 425 5.06 -24.41 11.11
N ILE A 426 4.79 -25.60 10.58
CA ILE A 426 4.09 -25.78 9.30
C ILE A 426 2.58 -25.63 9.51
N ASP A 427 2.06 -26.10 10.63
CA ASP A 427 0.62 -26.10 10.95
C ASP A 427 0.07 -24.67 11.12
N ASP A 428 0.80 -23.82 11.84
CA ASP A 428 0.44 -22.41 12.05
C ASP A 428 0.42 -21.61 10.74
N SER A 429 1.38 -21.88 9.84
CA SER A 429 1.47 -21.21 8.54
C SER A 429 0.37 -21.66 7.57
N PHE A 430 -0.04 -22.93 7.63
CA PHE A 430 -1.03 -23.51 6.74
C PHE A 430 -2.46 -23.14 7.15
N SER A 431 -2.74 -23.11 8.47
CA SER A 431 -4.04 -22.69 9.00
C SER A 431 -4.35 -21.23 8.69
N GLN A 432 -3.37 -20.32 8.82
CA GLN A 432 -3.55 -18.90 8.47
C GLN A 432 -3.90 -18.69 7.00
N VAL A 433 -3.27 -19.43 6.10
CA VAL A 433 -3.50 -19.29 4.64
C VAL A 433 -4.90 -19.79 4.26
N LEU A 434 -5.39 -20.86 4.90
CA LEU A 434 -6.71 -21.41 4.65
C LEU A 434 -7.83 -20.49 5.16
N ASP A 435 -7.63 -19.85 6.31
CA ASP A 435 -8.57 -18.88 6.87
C ASP A 435 -8.66 -17.60 6.00
N ASP A 436 -7.55 -17.14 5.43
CA ASP A 436 -7.53 -16.00 4.49
C ASP A 436 -8.23 -16.32 3.16
N LEU A 437 -8.11 -17.55 2.66
CA LEU A 437 -8.78 -18.01 1.43
C LEU A 437 -10.30 -18.09 1.59
N THR A 438 -10.80 -18.42 2.78
CA THR A 438 -12.23 -18.58 3.04
C THR A 438 -12.93 -17.28 3.43
N LEU A 439 -12.21 -16.23 3.83
CA LEU A 439 -12.78 -14.93 4.18
C LEU A 439 -13.23 -14.13 2.94
N ALA A 440 -12.53 -14.27 1.82
CA ALA A 440 -12.77 -13.45 0.63
C ALA A 440 -13.92 -13.93 -0.27
N GLY A 441 -14.37 -15.18 -0.15
CA GLY A 441 -15.34 -15.78 -1.07
C GLY A 441 -16.80 -15.39 -0.84
N GLU A 442 -17.17 -14.92 0.35
CA GLU A 442 -18.59 -14.77 0.72
C GLU A 442 -19.06 -13.32 0.90
N GLU A 443 -18.18 -12.36 1.17
CA GLU A 443 -18.58 -10.98 1.49
C GLU A 443 -19.16 -10.19 0.30
N ASP A 444 -18.84 -10.57 -0.94
CA ASP A 444 -19.22 -9.78 -2.13
C ASP A 444 -20.58 -10.15 -2.75
N SER A 445 -21.32 -11.11 -2.18
CA SER A 445 -22.51 -11.67 -2.83
C SER A 445 -23.85 -10.99 -2.50
N ARG A 446 -23.93 -9.95 -1.65
CA ARG A 446 -25.26 -9.47 -1.17
C ARG A 446 -25.49 -7.96 -1.02
N THR A 447 -24.70 -7.10 -1.65
CA THR A 447 -24.93 -5.64 -1.56
C THR A 447 -25.19 -4.97 -2.90
N LYS A 448 -26.18 -5.45 -3.67
CA LYS A 448 -26.91 -4.62 -4.66
C LYS A 448 -28.36 -5.06 -4.76
N GLY A 449 -29.26 -4.28 -4.15
CA GLY A 449 -30.69 -4.41 -4.31
C GLY A 449 -31.38 -3.09 -4.00
N ASN A 450 -31.76 -2.38 -5.07
CA ASN A 450 -32.72 -1.27 -5.19
C ASN A 450 -32.82 -0.24 -4.06
N ASP A 451 -32.45 1.00 -4.37
CA ASP A 451 -33.34 2.14 -4.11
C ASP A 451 -33.28 3.10 -5.30
N GLU A 452 -34.41 3.16 -6.02
CA GLU A 452 -34.74 4.23 -6.97
C GLU A 452 -35.43 5.36 -6.17
N ASN A 453 -35.05 6.60 -6.48
CA ASN A 453 -35.54 7.90 -5.99
C ASN A 453 -34.81 8.46 -4.75
N ASP A 454 -33.91 9.40 -4.99
CA ASP A 454 -34.20 10.80 -4.67
C ASP A 454 -33.37 11.74 -5.54
N GLU A 455 -34.05 12.79 -6.00
CA GLU A 455 -33.60 13.85 -6.89
C GLU A 455 -32.72 14.88 -6.14
N ASP A 456 -31.76 15.44 -6.89
CA ASP A 456 -31.26 16.83 -6.84
C ASP A 456 -30.54 17.32 -5.56
N ASP A 457 -29.20 17.42 -5.63
CA ASP A 457 -28.54 18.73 -5.52
C ASP A 457 -27.06 18.65 -5.98
N GLY A 458 -26.69 19.55 -6.88
CA GLY A 458 -25.55 19.42 -7.79
C GLY A 458 -24.19 20.01 -7.39
N SER A 459 -23.40 20.20 -8.44
CA SER A 459 -21.99 20.66 -8.56
C SER A 459 -20.91 19.64 -8.20
N ASP A 460 -19.78 19.53 -8.88
CA ASP A 460 -19.31 19.85 -10.24
C ASP A 460 -18.00 19.05 -10.35
N ASP A 461 -17.76 18.39 -11.49
CA ASP A 461 -16.44 18.09 -12.10
C ASP A 461 -16.48 16.77 -12.90
N ALA A 462 -17.13 16.80 -14.05
CA ALA A 462 -16.94 15.82 -15.11
C ALA A 462 -15.94 16.39 -16.14
N ALA A 463 -14.71 15.86 -16.18
CA ALA A 463 -13.82 15.99 -17.31
C ALA A 463 -14.09 14.83 -18.28
N ILE A 464 -14.92 15.10 -19.28
CA ILE A 464 -15.01 14.37 -20.54
C ILE A 464 -14.06 15.11 -21.49
N ASP A 465 -13.03 14.44 -22.01
CA ASP A 465 -12.64 14.56 -23.42
C ASP A 465 -11.55 13.55 -23.79
N ASP A 466 -11.55 13.19 -25.07
CA ASP A 466 -10.52 12.52 -25.88
C ASP A 466 -10.64 10.99 -26.08
N LEU A 467 -11.69 10.61 -26.82
CA LEU A 467 -11.66 9.51 -27.79
C LEU A 467 -12.05 10.06 -29.17
N ASP A 468 -11.31 9.58 -30.18
CA ASP A 468 -11.49 9.73 -31.63
C ASP A 468 -10.77 10.89 -32.33
N ASP A 469 -9.61 10.58 -32.92
CA ASP A 469 -9.17 11.12 -34.22
C ASP A 469 -8.15 10.14 -34.87
N ASP A 470 -8.69 9.07 -35.48
CA ASP A 470 -8.01 8.27 -36.51
C ASP A 470 -8.58 8.69 -37.87
N LEU A 471 -7.86 9.53 -38.63
CA LEU A 471 -8.12 9.74 -40.07
C LEU A 471 -6.80 9.96 -40.85
N GLU A 472 -6.43 8.89 -41.56
CA GLU A 472 -5.84 8.81 -42.91
C GLU A 472 -4.72 9.80 -43.32
N LEU A 473 -3.48 9.27 -43.38
CA LEU A 473 -2.37 9.84 -44.15
C LEU A 473 -2.28 9.12 -45.50
N ASP A 474 -2.78 9.76 -46.55
CA ASP A 474 -2.46 9.43 -47.94
C ASP A 474 -1.11 10.06 -48.32
N PHE A 475 -0.22 9.22 -48.85
CA PHE A 475 0.98 9.63 -49.58
C PHE A 475 0.56 10.10 -50.98
N ASP A 476 1.10 11.22 -51.43
CA ASP A 476 1.45 11.38 -52.84
C ASP A 476 2.66 12.32 -53.00
N ASP A 477 3.61 11.84 -53.79
CA ASP A 477 4.68 12.58 -54.43
C ASP A 477 4.11 13.76 -55.23
N ASP A 478 4.76 14.92 -55.18
CA ASP A 478 5.28 15.58 -56.38
C ASP A 478 5.88 16.95 -56.05
N ASP A 479 7.01 17.20 -56.72
CA ASP A 479 7.76 18.44 -56.85
C ASP A 479 6.89 19.71 -56.98
N ILE A 480 7.40 20.85 -56.47
CA ILE A 480 7.47 22.14 -57.19
C ILE A 480 8.39 23.12 -56.41
N GLU A 481 9.49 23.47 -57.11
CA GLU A 481 10.42 24.62 -57.03
C GLU A 481 11.18 24.98 -55.75
#